data_AF-A0A3A6QLL8-F1
#
_entry.id   AF-A0A3A6QLL8-F1
#
_cell.length_a   1.000
_cell.length_b   1.000
_cell.length_c   1.000
_cell.angle_alpha   90.00
_cell.angle_beta   90.00
_cell.angle_gamma   90.00
#
_symmetry.space_group_name_H-M   'P 1'
#
loop_
_entity.id
_entity.type
_entity.pdbx_description
1 polymer ?
#
loop_
_entity_poly.entity_id
_entity_poly.type
_entity_poly.pdbx_seq_one_letter_code
_entity_poly.pdbx_strand_id
1 'polypeptide(L)' 'TDSDIEFAVSRINYRPKKCLDFKQPAIVFKEMTLAA' A
#
# COMPACT_ATOMS: atom_id res chain seq x y z
N THR A 1 -0.27 9.77 17.44
CA THR A 1 1.19 9.98 17.52
C THR A 1 1.81 9.57 16.20
N ASP A 2 3.11 9.83 15.99
CA ASP A 2 3.80 9.39 14.76
C ASP A 2 3.69 7.88 14.53
N SER A 3 3.69 7.09 15.62
CA SER A 3 3.46 5.65 15.55
C SER A 3 2.08 5.27 14.98
N ASP A 4 1.04 6.04 15.29
CA ASP A 4 -0.32 5.80 14.75
C ASP A 4 -0.37 6.12 13.26
N ILE A 5 0.36 7.15 12.84
CA ILE A 5 0.47 7.56 11.43
C ILE A 5 1.20 6.46 10.66
N GLU A 6 2.35 5.99 11.15
CA GLU A 6 3.12 4.90 10.52
C GLU A 6 2.30 3.61 10.42
N PHE A 7 1.57 3.27 11.49
CA PHE A 7 0.67 2.12 11.50
C PHE A 7 -0.44 2.24 10.44
N ALA A 8 -1.06 3.41 10.33
CA ALA A 8 -2.09 3.68 9.33
C ALA A 8 -1.54 3.60 7.89
N VAL A 9 -0.38 4.22 7.65
CA VAL A 9 0.30 4.20 6.34
C VAL A 9 0.65 2.79 5.92
N SER A 10 1.21 1.97 6.83
CA SER A 10 1.54 0.57 6.56
C SER A 10 0.31 -0.23 6.14
N ARG A 11 -0.80 -0.06 6.87
CA ARG A 11 -2.06 -0.75 6.55
C ARG A 11 -2.67 -0.35 5.21
N ILE A 12 -2.59 0.92 4.85
CA ILE A 12 -3.11 1.42 3.56
C ILE A 12 -2.28 0.85 2.41
N ASN A 13 -0.95 0.91 2.54
CA ASN A 13 -0.02 0.47 1.50
C ASN A 13 0.03 -1.05 1.32
N TYR A 14 -0.12 -1.81 2.41
CA TYR A 14 0.03 -3.28 2.42
C TYR A 14 -1.25 -3.99 2.86
N ARG A 15 -2.41 -3.43 2.52
CA ARG A 15 -3.71 -4.02 2.86
C ARG A 15 -3.80 -5.48 2.39
N PRO A 16 -4.26 -6.42 3.23
CA PRO A 16 -4.45 -7.81 2.82
C PRO A 16 -5.47 -7.95 1.68
N LYS A 17 -5.18 -8.79 0.69
CA LYS A 17 -5.98 -8.98 -0.54
C LYS A 17 -7.30 -9.76 -0.34
N LYS A 18 -7.72 -9.99 0.91
CA LYS A 18 -8.71 -11.01 1.30
C LYS A 18 -10.12 -10.87 0.71
N CYS A 19 -10.47 -9.79 0.01
CA CYS A 19 -11.87 -9.60 -0.39
C CYS A 19 -12.15 -8.89 -1.71
N LEU A 20 -11.18 -8.33 -2.44
CA LEU A 20 -11.50 -7.49 -3.61
C LEU A 20 -10.45 -7.49 -4.75
N ASP A 21 -9.49 -8.42 -4.78
CA ASP A 21 -8.42 -8.52 -5.81
C ASP A 21 -7.63 -7.23 -6.13
N PHE A 22 -7.85 -6.14 -5.38
CA PHE A 22 -7.14 -4.89 -5.56
C PHE A 22 -5.64 -5.09 -5.34
N LYS A 23 -4.85 -4.59 -6.29
CA LYS A 23 -3.40 -4.47 -6.12
C LYS A 23 -3.12 -3.52 -4.95
N GLN A 24 -2.11 -3.87 -4.16
CA GLN A 24 -1.63 -3.04 -3.07
C GLN A 24 -1.07 -1.72 -3.62
N PRO A 25 -1.40 -0.56 -3.03
CA PRO A 25 -0.90 0.73 -3.50
C PRO A 25 0.62 0.77 -3.64
N ALA A 26 1.37 0.22 -2.66
CA ALA A 26 2.83 0.15 -2.74
C ALA A 26 3.34 -0.58 -3.98
N ILE A 27 2.63 -1.63 -4.43
CA ILE A 27 2.98 -2.37 -5.65
C ILE A 27 2.67 -1.55 -6.90
N VAL A 28 1.50 -0.90 -6.94
CA VAL A 28 1.10 -0.05 -8.07
C VAL A 28 2.08 1.12 -8.24
N PHE A 29 2.44 1.80 -7.15
CA PHE A 29 3.40 2.89 -7.19
C PHE A 29 4.77 2.41 -7.65
N LYS A 30 5.25 1.27 -7.15
CA LYS A 30 6.51 0.67 -7.61
C LYS A 30 6.48 0.36 -9.12
N GLU A 31 5.40 -0.27 -9.59
CA GLU A 31 5.22 -0.57 -11.03
C GLU A 31 5.25 0.72 -11.87
N MET A 32 4.54 1.77 -11.46
CA MET A 32 4.54 3.05 -12.18
C MET A 32 5.92 3.74 -12.18
N THR A 33 6.64 3.73 -11.06
CA THR A 33 7.98 4.32 -11.00
C THR A 33 9.01 3.58 -11.85
N LEU A 34 8.83 2.27 -12.05
CA LEU A 34 9.73 1.45 -12.86
C LEU A 34 9.38 1.50 -14.36
N ALA A 35 8.16 1.93 -14.70
CA ALA A 35 7.68 2.07 -16.07
C ALA A 35 7.95 3.45 -16.68
N ALA A 36 8.36 4.43 -15.87
CA ALA A 36 8.76 5.77 -16.27
C ALA A 36 10.26 5.84 -16.60
#